data_AF-A0A2U3KP08-F1
#
_entry.id   AF-A0A2U3KP08-F1
#
_cell.length_a   1.000
_cell.length_b   1.000
_cell.length_c   1.000
_cell.angle_alpha   90.00
_cell.angle_beta   90.00
_cell.angle_gamma   90.00
#
_symmetry.space_group_name_H-M   'P 1'
#
loop_
_entity.id
_entity.type
_entity.pdbx_description
1 polymer ?
#
loop_
_entity_poly.entity_id
_entity_poly.type
_entity_poly.pdbx_seq_one_letter_code
_entity_poly.pdbx_strand_id
1 'polypeptide(L)'
;MRRLVWLCCLIAPALAAATPEFEQRARSVIETYAHPKDPSQLGYANIAAKLKLHEDAALCSRRLEELLAAGPTGDMFWMFPVTAIAYLDRGQLSASARDALRQSFRTYMPYRGDTENHWLLYYTSLYLMAQLWPDQDGGQWYTGKSSAENLREAAGWIESWVRLTTTRGQGEYDSPHYMGLYFLSLSYLAEWAKDPAMKKRAAMMLDYVIADYAAEDLDGIYVGAHSRVYDVPVIEKWQNPSSDFGWVLFGQGHPLDPPGGYIIYYVLASAYEPPEILKRIATDRSQPYTHYERKRTRNRWRFFDDLHGPVYKTTYLRREYAVGSDQGGTLQPIQEHSWDVTWYVPDARGVHNTLFTLHPYSSLRELETYFTFPPDTGMAGVVSSKKSYDSPDKLVGGSPYEKIFQDRDSVIVLYDIPPDTRFPHINGFFSKDLAELREDPSGWIFARGGEALIACRPLQPYAWKPLEGGDKRLFSPYLKNGMVVQVAARSEFGGMEEFRKAILALPLDIRLEPTPSVRFQSLRGARMEFTYGQALDRDHWPLFGGPFVEAAVDSETLTLKYGNMRRTLDFKTLTVKDSQ
;
A
#
# COMPACT_ATOMS: atom_id res chain seq x y z
N MET A 1 24.45 43.53 -50.83
CA MET A 1 24.39 42.25 -50.10
C MET A 1 24.51 42.53 -48.60
N ARG A 2 23.40 42.50 -47.86
CA ARG A 2 23.38 42.65 -46.39
C ARG A 2 23.48 41.27 -45.75
N ARG A 3 24.46 41.07 -44.87
CA ARG A 3 24.64 39.82 -44.09
C ARG A 3 23.74 39.87 -42.85
N LEU A 4 22.81 38.94 -42.74
CA LEU A 4 22.09 38.65 -41.50
C LEU A 4 22.98 37.78 -40.61
N VAL A 5 23.23 38.24 -39.38
CA VAL A 5 23.85 37.46 -38.31
C VAL A 5 22.72 36.74 -37.58
N TRP A 6 22.72 35.40 -37.63
CA TRP A 6 21.85 34.58 -36.78
C TRP A 6 22.48 34.47 -35.39
N LEU A 7 21.78 35.02 -34.39
CA LEU A 7 22.13 34.85 -32.98
C LEU A 7 21.52 33.50 -32.52
N CYS A 8 22.35 32.47 -32.43
CA CYS A 8 21.96 31.20 -31.82
C CYS A 8 21.91 31.37 -30.29
N CYS A 9 20.71 31.56 -29.73
CA CYS A 9 20.48 31.40 -28.30
C CYS A 9 20.62 29.91 -27.95
N LEU A 10 21.78 29.52 -27.41
CA LEU A 10 21.97 28.24 -26.74
C LEU A 10 21.17 28.27 -25.44
N ILE A 11 19.98 27.67 -25.46
CA ILE A 11 19.26 27.28 -24.25
C ILE A 11 20.03 26.08 -23.69
N ALA A 12 20.84 26.32 -22.65
CA ALA A 12 21.41 25.22 -21.88
C ALA A 12 20.24 24.41 -21.27
N PRO A 13 20.21 23.07 -21.42
CA PRO A 13 19.24 22.28 -20.69
C PRO A 13 19.52 22.51 -19.21
N ALA A 14 18.50 22.89 -18.44
CA ALA A 14 18.59 22.86 -17.00
C ALA A 14 18.95 21.42 -16.62
N LEU A 15 20.18 21.20 -16.13
CA LEU A 15 20.53 19.94 -15.48
C LEU A 15 19.51 19.78 -14.36
N ALA A 16 18.61 18.80 -14.49
CA ALA A 16 17.81 18.35 -13.37
C ALA A 16 18.79 18.07 -12.22
N ALA A 17 18.57 18.68 -11.06
CA ALA A 17 19.40 18.45 -9.90
C ALA A 17 19.47 16.93 -9.67
N ALA A 18 20.67 16.39 -9.46
CA ALA A 18 20.83 14.97 -9.16
C ALA A 18 19.98 14.63 -7.93
N THR A 19 19.24 13.51 -8.00
CA THR A 19 18.50 12.99 -6.85
C THR A 19 19.45 12.83 -5.67
N PRO A 20 19.18 13.44 -4.50
CA PRO A 20 20.07 13.34 -3.34
C PRO A 20 20.30 11.89 -2.94
N GLU A 21 21.47 11.56 -2.39
CA GLU A 21 21.78 10.20 -1.92
C GLU A 21 20.86 9.76 -0.78
N PHE A 22 20.76 8.44 -0.53
CA PHE A 22 19.86 7.87 0.49
C PHE A 22 19.98 8.56 1.86
N GLU A 23 21.21 8.72 2.36
CA GLU A 23 21.48 9.35 3.65
C GLU A 23 21.00 10.81 3.70
N GLN A 24 21.10 11.54 2.58
CA GLN A 24 20.65 12.92 2.48
C GLN A 24 19.12 13.00 2.51
N ARG A 25 18.43 12.09 1.81
CA ARG A 25 16.95 12.00 1.84
C ARG A 25 16.44 11.61 3.22
N ALA A 26 17.08 10.64 3.88
CA ALA A 26 16.74 10.26 5.25
C ALA A 26 16.96 11.42 6.23
N ARG A 27 18.09 12.12 6.09
CA ARG A 27 18.42 13.29 6.92
C ARG A 27 17.44 14.45 6.71
N SER A 28 16.99 14.72 5.48
CA SER A 28 16.02 15.80 5.24
C SER A 28 14.68 15.56 5.94
N VAL A 29 14.25 14.30 6.06
CA VAL A 29 13.07 13.95 6.86
C VAL A 29 13.31 14.26 8.34
N ILE A 30 14.45 13.86 8.90
CA ILE A 30 14.80 14.12 10.31
C ILE A 30 14.84 15.63 10.59
N GLU A 31 15.52 16.41 9.74
CA GLU A 31 15.64 17.86 9.90
C GLU A 31 14.27 18.56 9.81
N THR A 32 13.39 18.13 8.90
CA THR A 32 12.03 18.67 8.79
C THR A 32 11.23 18.51 10.10
N TYR A 33 11.38 17.39 10.78
CA TYR A 33 10.72 17.14 12.06
C TYR A 33 11.44 17.79 13.26
N ALA A 34 12.77 17.90 13.23
CA ALA A 34 13.54 18.57 14.29
C ALA A 34 13.32 20.09 14.29
N HIS A 35 13.09 20.68 13.12
CA HIS A 35 12.94 22.12 12.91
C HIS A 35 11.58 22.45 12.27
N PRO A 36 10.45 22.17 12.96
CA PRO A 36 9.13 22.43 12.40
C PRO A 36 8.92 23.94 12.15
N LYS A 37 8.17 24.27 11.10
CA LYS A 37 7.83 25.68 10.75
C LYS A 37 7.14 26.42 11.90
N ASP A 38 6.34 25.71 12.69
CA ASP A 38 5.71 26.22 13.90
C ASP A 38 6.36 25.58 15.15
N PRO A 39 7.20 26.32 15.89
CA PRO A 39 7.87 25.83 17.10
C PRO A 39 6.93 25.43 18.25
N SER A 40 5.65 25.79 18.18
CA SER A 40 4.65 25.37 19.18
C SER A 40 4.22 23.90 19.00
N GLN A 41 4.48 23.31 17.83
CA GLN A 41 4.15 21.92 17.50
C GLN A 41 5.29 20.96 17.85
N LEU A 42 5.62 20.84 19.14
CA LEU A 42 6.59 19.87 19.64
C LEU A 42 5.88 18.65 20.21
N GLY A 43 5.55 17.71 19.33
CA GLY A 43 5.05 16.38 19.67
C GLY A 43 6.17 15.34 19.79
N TYR A 44 5.80 14.07 19.96
CA TYR A 44 6.77 12.98 20.12
C TYR A 44 7.73 12.84 18.93
N ALA A 45 7.26 13.05 17.69
CA ALA A 45 8.10 12.97 16.50
C ALA A 45 9.21 14.02 16.51
N ASN A 46 8.89 15.25 16.92
CA ASN A 46 9.86 16.35 17.00
C ASN A 46 10.88 16.10 18.11
N ILE A 47 10.43 15.60 19.27
CA ILE A 47 11.32 15.20 20.37
C ILE A 47 12.30 14.12 19.89
N ALA A 48 11.79 13.07 19.24
CA ALA A 48 12.61 11.99 18.72
C ALA A 48 13.62 12.50 17.66
N ALA A 49 13.20 13.35 16.73
CA ALA A 49 14.07 13.98 15.74
C ALA A 49 15.18 14.82 16.38
N LYS A 50 14.85 15.66 17.36
CA LYS A 50 15.84 16.46 18.10
C LYS A 50 16.82 15.60 18.89
N LEU A 51 16.35 14.53 19.54
CA LEU A 51 17.24 13.60 20.23
C LEU A 51 18.21 12.90 19.28
N LYS A 52 17.77 12.51 18.07
CA LYS A 52 18.62 11.95 17.01
C LYS A 52 19.70 12.92 16.56
N LEU A 53 19.38 14.22 16.48
CA LEU A 53 20.34 15.28 16.14
C LEU A 53 21.15 15.80 17.34
N HIS A 54 20.89 15.29 18.56
CA HIS A 54 21.48 15.77 19.80
C HIS A 54 21.20 17.26 20.11
N GLU A 55 20.00 17.73 19.79
CA GLU A 55 19.57 19.11 19.95
C GLU A 55 18.60 19.31 21.13
N ASP A 56 18.67 20.48 21.75
CA ASP A 56 17.68 21.00 22.72
C ASP A 56 17.22 20.01 23.81
N ALA A 57 18.15 19.26 24.40
CA ALA A 57 17.86 18.22 25.39
C ALA A 57 16.94 18.65 26.55
N ALA A 58 17.13 19.88 27.05
CA ALA A 58 16.30 20.44 28.13
C ALA A 58 14.86 20.73 27.67
N LEU A 59 14.67 21.16 26.43
CA LEU A 59 13.34 21.36 25.84
C LEU A 59 12.66 20.02 25.60
N CYS A 60 13.40 19.04 25.04
CA CYS A 60 12.91 17.68 24.83
C CYS A 60 12.40 17.05 26.14
N SER A 61 13.16 17.20 27.22
CA SER A 61 12.78 16.70 28.55
C SER A 61 11.48 17.33 29.06
N ARG A 62 11.39 18.66 29.06
CA ARG A 62 10.17 19.38 29.52
C ARG A 62 8.94 19.00 28.68
N ARG A 63 9.08 18.97 27.35
CA ARG A 63 7.96 18.64 26.45
C ARG A 63 7.50 17.20 26.60
N LEU A 64 8.42 16.25 26.80
CA LEU A 64 8.07 14.86 27.07
C LEU A 64 7.27 14.73 28.37
N GLU A 65 7.72 15.38 29.45
CA GLU A 65 7.02 15.41 30.73
C GLU A 65 5.61 16.02 30.59
N GLU A 66 5.49 17.16 29.90
CA GLU A 66 4.20 17.82 29.66
C GLU A 66 3.23 16.93 28.86
N LEU A 67 3.71 16.26 27.80
CA LEU A 67 2.89 15.34 27.00
C LEU A 67 2.42 14.13 27.81
N LEU A 68 3.28 13.57 28.66
CA LEU A 68 2.96 12.39 29.47
C LEU A 68 2.13 12.73 30.72
N ALA A 69 2.25 13.94 31.25
CA ALA A 69 1.46 14.42 32.39
C ALA A 69 -0.04 14.50 32.07
N ALA A 70 -0.40 14.79 30.82
CA ALA A 70 -1.79 14.76 30.34
C ALA A 70 -2.38 13.33 30.29
N GLY A 71 -1.54 12.30 30.40
CA GLY A 71 -1.88 10.90 30.20
C GLY A 71 -1.73 10.48 28.73
N PRO A 72 -1.18 9.28 28.45
CA PRO A 72 -1.13 8.75 27.09
C PRO A 72 -2.52 8.65 26.45
N THR A 73 -2.59 8.92 25.15
CA THR A 73 -3.81 8.81 24.31
C THR A 73 -3.43 8.28 22.92
N GLY A 74 -4.41 7.78 22.17
CA GLY A 74 -4.16 7.22 20.84
C GLY A 74 -3.79 5.74 20.84
N ASP A 75 -4.07 5.02 21.93
CA ASP A 75 -3.96 3.58 22.04
C ASP A 75 -2.54 3.07 21.70
N MET A 76 -2.40 1.96 20.98
CA MET A 76 -1.10 1.40 20.61
C MET A 76 -0.23 2.36 19.78
N PHE A 77 -0.81 3.35 19.08
CA PHE A 77 -0.05 4.35 18.32
C PHE A 77 0.77 5.29 19.21
N TRP A 78 0.46 5.39 20.50
CA TRP A 78 1.32 6.10 21.45
C TRP A 78 2.62 5.36 21.75
N MET A 79 2.65 4.03 21.62
CA MET A 79 3.79 3.22 22.07
C MET A 79 5.03 3.42 21.20
N PHE A 80 4.90 3.48 19.86
CA PHE A 80 6.06 3.51 18.98
C PHE A 80 6.83 4.85 19.00
N PRO A 81 6.21 6.05 19.12
CA PRO A 81 6.96 7.28 19.28
C PRO A 81 7.74 7.32 20.60
N VAL A 82 7.10 6.88 21.68
CA VAL A 82 7.72 6.86 23.01
C VAL A 82 8.83 5.80 23.09
N THR A 83 8.66 4.67 22.41
CA THR A 83 9.74 3.67 22.24
C THR A 83 10.93 4.28 21.50
N ALA A 84 10.72 5.04 20.42
CA ALA A 84 11.81 5.74 19.74
C ALA A 84 12.53 6.71 20.66
N ILE A 85 11.80 7.54 21.41
CA ILE A 85 12.38 8.49 22.37
C ILE A 85 13.24 7.75 23.41
N ALA A 86 12.76 6.64 23.96
CA ALA A 86 13.48 5.85 24.95
C ALA A 86 14.82 5.29 24.39
N TYR A 87 14.85 4.86 23.13
CA TYR A 87 16.05 4.31 22.49
C TYR A 87 17.00 5.38 21.92
N LEU A 88 16.49 6.57 21.61
CA LEU A 88 17.27 7.72 21.18
C LEU A 88 17.87 8.50 22.35
N ASP A 89 17.34 8.35 23.56
CA ASP A 89 17.98 8.87 24.77
C ASP A 89 19.31 8.14 25.04
N ARG A 90 20.41 8.82 24.77
CA ARG A 90 21.80 8.46 25.10
C ARG A 90 22.31 9.20 26.34
N GLY A 91 21.39 9.59 27.22
CA GLY A 91 21.69 10.36 28.43
C GLY A 91 21.39 11.86 28.29
N GLN A 92 20.73 12.29 27.21
CA GLN A 92 20.34 13.69 27.03
C GLN A 92 19.13 14.06 27.88
N LEU A 93 18.19 13.12 28.10
CA LEU A 93 16.97 13.40 28.87
C LEU A 93 17.23 13.51 30.37
N SER A 94 16.46 14.38 31.04
CA SER A 94 16.44 14.47 32.50
C SER A 94 15.99 13.14 33.13
N ALA A 95 16.39 12.92 34.40
CA ALA A 95 15.92 11.76 35.16
C ALA A 95 14.39 11.76 35.30
N SER A 96 13.78 12.92 35.57
CA SER A 96 12.33 13.07 35.68
C SER A 96 11.59 12.74 34.39
N ALA A 97 12.13 13.10 33.21
CA ALA A 97 11.53 12.77 31.93
C ALA A 97 11.60 11.27 31.64
N ARG A 98 12.72 10.62 31.98
CA ARG A 98 12.85 9.15 31.92
C ARG A 98 11.88 8.46 32.88
N ASP A 99 11.69 8.98 34.08
CA ASP A 99 10.76 8.42 35.06
C ASP A 99 9.31 8.56 34.60
N ALA A 100 8.92 9.71 34.04
CA ALA A 100 7.59 9.91 33.45
C ALA A 100 7.34 8.91 32.30
N LEU A 101 8.32 8.73 31.41
CA LEU A 101 8.27 7.74 30.35
C LEU A 101 8.12 6.33 30.93
N ARG A 102 8.93 5.95 31.91
CA ARG A 102 8.83 4.64 32.54
C ARG A 102 7.46 4.40 33.18
N GLN A 103 6.94 5.41 33.88
CA GLN A 103 5.65 5.34 34.56
C GLN A 103 4.51 5.13 33.57
N SER A 104 4.56 5.75 32.39
CA SER A 104 3.51 5.59 31.39
C SER A 104 3.34 4.12 30.92
N PHE A 105 4.43 3.36 30.75
CA PHE A 105 4.38 1.92 30.45
C PHE A 105 3.93 1.04 31.63
N ARG A 106 3.85 1.61 32.83
CA ARG A 106 3.28 0.94 34.00
C ARG A 106 1.78 1.18 34.12
N THR A 107 1.30 2.39 33.81
CA THR A 107 -0.07 2.81 34.15
C THR A 107 -1.04 2.87 32.98
N TYR A 108 -0.56 3.07 31.75
CA TYR A 108 -1.43 3.15 30.59
C TYR A 108 -1.58 1.78 29.91
N MET A 109 -2.81 1.27 29.86
CA MET A 109 -3.17 0.07 29.11
C MET A 109 -3.76 0.48 27.75
N PRO A 110 -2.97 0.50 26.66
CA PRO A 110 -3.49 0.83 25.34
C PRO A 110 -4.45 -0.25 24.83
N TYR A 111 -5.49 0.14 24.11
CA TYR A 111 -6.18 -0.81 23.25
C TYR A 111 -5.22 -1.23 22.13
N ARG A 112 -4.94 -2.53 22.00
CA ARG A 112 -3.99 -3.03 20.99
C ARG A 112 -4.51 -2.89 19.56
N GLY A 113 -5.83 -2.87 19.35
CA GLY A 113 -6.42 -2.99 18.02
C GLY A 113 -6.57 -4.44 17.53
N ASP A 114 -7.10 -4.57 16.32
CA ASP A 114 -7.57 -5.82 15.73
C ASP A 114 -6.95 -6.14 14.35
N THR A 115 -6.18 -5.21 13.77
CA THR A 115 -5.51 -5.39 12.47
C THR A 115 -4.05 -5.79 12.64
N GLU A 116 -3.50 -6.44 11.62
CA GLU A 116 -2.14 -6.98 11.64
C GLU A 116 -1.06 -5.91 11.88
N ASN A 117 -1.20 -4.74 11.27
CA ASN A 117 -0.29 -3.61 11.47
C ASN A 117 -0.28 -3.12 12.93
N HIS A 118 -1.45 -3.07 13.58
CA HIS A 118 -1.57 -2.64 14.97
C HIS A 118 -0.85 -3.61 15.91
N TRP A 119 -1.01 -4.91 15.66
CA TRP A 119 -0.39 -5.95 16.46
C TRP A 119 1.12 -5.98 16.32
N LEU A 120 1.65 -5.81 15.09
CA LEU A 120 3.10 -5.73 14.89
C LEU A 120 3.69 -4.49 15.56
N LEU A 121 3.01 -3.35 15.47
CA LEU A 121 3.40 -2.11 16.13
C LEU A 121 3.45 -2.28 17.67
N TYR A 122 2.36 -2.80 18.23
CA TYR A 122 2.22 -3.06 19.66
C TYR A 122 3.30 -4.01 20.18
N TYR A 123 3.46 -5.17 19.54
CA TYR A 123 4.42 -6.17 20.01
C TYR A 123 5.87 -5.78 19.75
N THR A 124 6.16 -5.01 18.70
CA THR A 124 7.50 -4.43 18.52
C THR A 124 7.84 -3.49 19.67
N SER A 125 6.94 -2.56 20.01
CA SER A 125 7.15 -1.65 21.14
C SER A 125 7.25 -2.40 22.47
N LEU A 126 6.35 -3.35 22.73
CA LEU A 126 6.39 -4.14 23.97
C LEU A 126 7.69 -4.96 24.09
N TYR A 127 8.13 -5.59 23.00
CA TYR A 127 9.40 -6.33 22.94
C TYR A 127 10.57 -5.43 23.34
N LEU A 128 10.70 -4.28 22.68
CA LEU A 128 11.83 -3.38 22.90
C LEU A 128 11.81 -2.73 24.27
N MET A 129 10.65 -2.37 24.80
CA MET A 129 10.57 -1.76 26.13
C MET A 129 10.83 -2.80 27.22
N ALA A 130 10.32 -4.03 27.07
CA ALA A 130 10.63 -5.13 27.98
C ALA A 130 12.13 -5.49 27.97
N GLN A 131 12.78 -5.39 26.82
CA GLN A 131 14.23 -5.54 26.67
C GLN A 131 15.03 -4.41 27.33
N LEU A 132 14.49 -3.18 27.32
CA LEU A 132 15.16 -2.00 27.89
C LEU A 132 15.17 -2.04 29.42
N TRP A 133 14.09 -2.55 30.03
CA TRP A 133 13.98 -2.74 31.48
C TRP A 133 13.88 -4.24 31.82
N PRO A 134 15.01 -4.97 31.81
CA PRO A 134 15.01 -6.37 32.22
C PRO A 134 14.63 -6.51 33.70
N ASP A 135 14.24 -7.72 34.09
CA ASP A 135 14.03 -8.15 35.48
C ASP A 135 12.95 -7.38 36.28
N GLN A 136 12.04 -6.68 35.60
CA GLN A 136 10.89 -6.07 36.25
C GLN A 136 9.78 -7.10 36.47
N ASP A 137 9.14 -7.03 37.65
CA ASP A 137 7.96 -7.82 37.96
C ASP A 137 6.69 -7.29 37.24
N GLY A 138 5.59 -8.03 37.38
CA GLY A 138 4.32 -7.68 36.76
C GLY A 138 3.70 -6.37 37.24
N GLY A 139 3.99 -5.92 38.46
CA GLY A 139 3.50 -4.65 39.01
C GLY A 139 4.10 -3.42 38.34
N GLN A 140 5.14 -3.61 37.52
CA GLN A 140 5.82 -2.56 36.77
C GLN A 140 5.32 -2.41 35.33
N TRP A 141 4.34 -3.22 34.90
CA TRP A 141 3.81 -3.21 33.55
C TRP A 141 2.29 -3.12 33.56
N TYR A 142 1.70 -2.37 32.63
CA TYR A 142 0.25 -2.35 32.46
C TYR A 142 -0.33 -3.74 32.12
N THR A 143 0.49 -4.63 31.58
CA THR A 143 0.09 -6.01 31.22
C THR A 143 -0.04 -6.92 32.43
N GLY A 144 0.47 -6.52 33.60
CA GLY A 144 0.57 -7.38 34.79
C GLY A 144 1.60 -8.51 34.67
N LYS A 145 2.37 -8.55 33.58
CA LYS A 145 3.39 -9.58 33.29
C LYS A 145 4.79 -9.04 33.55
N SER A 146 5.70 -9.92 33.96
CA SER A 146 7.12 -9.57 34.08
C SER A 146 7.72 -9.16 32.73
N SER A 147 8.86 -8.46 32.75
CA SER A 147 9.59 -8.12 31.52
C SER A 147 9.90 -9.36 30.69
N ALA A 148 10.28 -10.48 31.33
CA ALA A 148 10.59 -11.71 30.64
C ALA A 148 9.37 -12.35 29.95
N GLU A 149 8.18 -12.27 30.56
CA GLU A 149 6.93 -12.75 29.96
C GLU A 149 6.48 -11.87 28.79
N ASN A 150 6.51 -10.55 28.96
CA ASN A 150 6.19 -9.60 27.89
C ASN A 150 7.11 -9.79 26.68
N LEU A 151 8.42 -9.94 26.92
CA LEU A 151 9.40 -10.17 25.86
C LEU A 151 9.13 -11.48 25.11
N ARG A 152 8.87 -12.59 25.82
CA ARG A 152 8.56 -13.88 25.21
C ARG A 152 7.27 -13.86 24.39
N GLU A 153 6.21 -13.24 24.91
CA GLU A 153 4.94 -13.13 24.19
C GLU A 153 5.11 -12.32 22.90
N ALA A 154 5.76 -11.16 23.01
CA ALA A 154 5.99 -10.30 21.87
C ALA A 154 6.85 -10.99 20.80
N ALA A 155 7.94 -11.65 21.21
CA ALA A 155 8.77 -12.43 20.30
C ALA A 155 7.97 -13.54 19.61
N GLY A 156 7.21 -14.34 20.38
CA GLY A 156 6.42 -15.44 19.83
C GLY A 156 5.37 -14.98 18.83
N TRP A 157 4.72 -13.84 19.08
CA TRP A 157 3.76 -13.28 18.11
C TRP A 157 4.46 -12.80 16.84
N ILE A 158 5.57 -12.03 16.96
CA ILE A 158 6.32 -11.53 15.81
C ILE A 158 6.83 -12.69 14.95
N GLU A 159 7.39 -13.73 15.57
CA GLU A 159 7.88 -14.93 14.87
C GLU A 159 6.74 -15.68 14.16
N SER A 160 5.60 -15.82 14.82
CA SER A 160 4.40 -16.42 14.20
C SER A 160 3.91 -15.60 13.00
N TRP A 161 3.94 -14.26 13.09
CA TRP A 161 3.55 -13.39 11.98
C TRP A 161 4.51 -13.49 10.80
N VAL A 162 5.83 -13.52 11.05
CA VAL A 162 6.84 -13.71 10.00
C VAL A 162 6.61 -15.03 9.27
N ARG A 163 6.44 -16.13 10.01
CA ARG A 163 6.15 -17.44 9.44
C ARG A 163 4.86 -17.44 8.63
N LEU A 164 3.78 -16.88 9.17
CA LEU A 164 2.49 -16.82 8.46
C LEU A 164 2.59 -16.01 7.16
N THR A 165 3.28 -14.85 7.20
CA THR A 165 3.47 -13.98 6.03
C THR A 165 4.29 -14.65 4.95
N THR A 166 5.37 -15.34 5.33
CA THR A 166 6.29 -16.01 4.39
C THR A 166 5.82 -17.39 3.91
N THR A 167 4.68 -17.88 4.41
CA THR A 167 4.04 -19.14 3.97
C THR A 167 2.74 -18.92 3.21
N ARG A 168 1.93 -17.93 3.63
CA ARG A 168 0.57 -17.68 3.15
C ARG A 168 0.32 -16.25 2.68
N GLY A 169 1.33 -15.38 2.74
CA GLY A 169 1.24 -13.96 2.37
C GLY A 169 0.75 -13.05 3.50
N GLN A 170 0.92 -11.75 3.32
CA GLN A 170 0.57 -10.72 4.31
C GLN A 170 -0.96 -10.53 4.41
N GLY A 171 -1.46 -10.24 5.62
CA GLY A 171 -2.89 -10.09 5.88
C GLY A 171 -3.47 -8.73 5.51
N GLU A 172 -2.67 -7.66 5.59
CA GLU A 172 -3.02 -6.33 5.05
C GLU A 172 -2.09 -6.01 3.90
N TYR A 173 -2.24 -6.80 2.84
CA TYR A 173 -1.40 -6.74 1.66
C TYR A 173 -1.38 -5.37 1.01
N ASP A 174 -0.18 -4.95 0.64
CA ASP A 174 0.12 -3.89 -0.32
C ASP A 174 -0.61 -2.58 -0.03
N SER A 175 -0.84 -2.31 1.25
CA SER A 175 -1.49 -1.08 1.64
C SER A 175 -0.51 0.08 1.45
N PRO A 176 -0.79 1.05 0.55
CA PRO A 176 0.06 2.22 0.38
C PRO A 176 0.08 3.09 1.64
N HIS A 177 -0.91 2.93 2.53
CA HIS A 177 -0.98 3.62 3.80
C HIS A 177 -0.28 2.88 4.96
N TYR A 178 -0.57 1.59 5.14
CA TYR A 178 -0.07 0.82 6.28
C TYR A 178 1.32 0.22 6.08
N MET A 179 1.87 0.22 4.85
CA MET A 179 3.26 -0.16 4.60
C MET A 179 4.23 0.54 5.58
N GLY A 180 4.00 1.83 5.86
CA GLY A 180 4.83 2.58 6.80
C GLY A 180 4.85 2.04 8.23
N LEU A 181 3.75 1.44 8.70
CA LEU A 181 3.67 0.83 10.04
C LEU A 181 4.45 -0.48 10.12
N TYR A 182 4.47 -1.26 9.04
CA TYR A 182 5.33 -2.44 8.93
C TYR A 182 6.81 -2.04 8.88
N PHE A 183 7.15 -1.07 8.04
CA PHE A 183 8.54 -0.64 7.82
C PHE A 183 9.14 -0.05 9.09
N LEU A 184 8.41 0.84 9.79
CA LEU A 184 8.92 1.42 11.04
C LEU A 184 9.11 0.33 12.12
N SER A 185 8.17 -0.61 12.24
CA SER A 185 8.24 -1.67 13.26
C SER A 185 9.44 -2.60 13.00
N LEU A 186 9.63 -3.01 11.75
CA LEU A 186 10.77 -3.82 11.36
C LEU A 186 12.10 -3.04 11.50
N SER A 187 12.12 -1.75 11.16
CA SER A 187 13.29 -0.87 11.35
C SER A 187 13.71 -0.78 12.82
N TYR A 188 12.74 -0.70 13.73
CA TYR A 188 12.98 -0.71 15.17
C TYR A 188 13.65 -1.99 15.63
N LEU A 189 13.12 -3.15 15.25
CA LEU A 189 13.70 -4.44 15.61
C LEU A 189 15.09 -4.64 14.96
N ALA A 190 15.23 -4.24 13.69
CA ALA A 190 16.48 -4.35 12.93
C ALA A 190 17.59 -3.46 13.47
N GLU A 191 17.28 -2.39 14.21
CA GLU A 191 18.28 -1.53 14.86
C GLU A 191 18.50 -1.91 16.33
N TRP A 192 17.40 -2.03 17.08
CA TRP A 192 17.41 -1.99 18.55
C TRP A 192 17.24 -3.33 19.24
N ALA A 193 16.86 -4.41 18.55
CA ALA A 193 16.82 -5.74 19.17
C ALA A 193 18.24 -6.20 19.55
N LYS A 194 18.39 -6.73 20.77
CA LYS A 194 19.64 -7.33 21.28
C LYS A 194 19.79 -8.78 20.84
N ASP A 195 18.69 -9.51 20.68
CA ASP A 195 18.70 -10.86 20.12
C ASP A 195 19.13 -10.81 18.65
N PRO A 196 20.28 -11.42 18.28
CA PRO A 196 20.75 -11.45 16.91
C PRO A 196 19.76 -12.12 15.95
N ALA A 197 19.00 -13.12 16.40
CA ALA A 197 18.02 -13.80 15.56
C ALA A 197 16.84 -12.88 15.22
N MET A 198 16.26 -12.19 16.21
CA MET A 198 15.22 -11.18 15.97
C MET A 198 15.72 -10.04 15.08
N LYS A 199 16.93 -9.53 15.32
CA LYS A 199 17.54 -8.47 14.51
C LYS A 199 17.70 -8.90 13.05
N LYS A 200 18.25 -10.10 12.82
CA LYS A 200 18.43 -10.68 11.47
C LYS A 200 17.09 -10.91 10.77
N ARG A 201 16.11 -11.45 11.49
CA ARG A 201 14.75 -11.70 10.98
C ARG A 201 14.07 -10.41 10.56
N ALA A 202 14.19 -9.35 11.35
CA ALA A 202 13.63 -8.05 11.01
C ALA A 202 14.28 -7.45 9.75
N ALA A 203 15.61 -7.52 9.62
CA ALA A 203 16.30 -7.09 8.41
C ALA A 203 15.90 -7.90 7.16
N MET A 204 15.74 -9.22 7.30
CA MET A 204 15.23 -10.06 6.20
C MET A 204 13.78 -9.73 5.85
N MET A 205 12.94 -9.42 6.84
CA MET A 205 11.58 -8.97 6.57
C MET A 205 11.53 -7.59 5.91
N LEU A 206 12.46 -6.68 6.23
CA LEU A 206 12.59 -5.41 5.50
C LEU A 206 12.88 -5.67 4.02
N ASP A 207 13.84 -6.53 3.69
CA ASP A 207 14.08 -6.94 2.30
C ASP A 207 12.80 -7.53 1.66
N TYR A 208 12.05 -8.36 2.39
CA TYR A 208 10.82 -8.99 1.90
C TYR A 208 9.74 -7.95 1.56
N VAL A 209 9.40 -7.05 2.48
CA VAL A 209 8.33 -6.06 2.25
C VAL A 209 8.76 -4.92 1.32
N ILE A 210 10.06 -4.64 1.22
CA ILE A 210 10.61 -3.71 0.22
C ILE A 210 10.58 -4.35 -1.17
N ALA A 211 10.86 -5.65 -1.30
CA ALA A 211 10.78 -6.37 -2.57
C ALA A 211 9.37 -6.37 -3.15
N ASP A 212 8.38 -6.59 -2.27
CA ASP A 212 6.95 -6.51 -2.55
C ASP A 212 6.59 -5.18 -3.23
N TYR A 213 6.88 -4.07 -2.54
CA TYR A 213 6.69 -2.72 -3.06
C TYR A 213 7.50 -2.44 -4.34
N ALA A 214 8.78 -2.83 -4.40
CA ALA A 214 9.67 -2.53 -5.52
C ALA A 214 9.20 -3.16 -6.85
N ALA A 215 8.56 -4.33 -6.79
CA ALA A 215 8.01 -5.02 -7.95
C ALA A 215 6.72 -4.37 -8.49
N GLU A 216 6.05 -3.53 -7.70
CA GLU A 216 4.79 -2.87 -8.00
C GLU A 216 4.87 -1.34 -7.84
N ASP A 217 6.07 -0.77 -8.02
CA ASP A 217 6.30 0.67 -8.00
C ASP A 217 6.28 1.29 -9.41
N LEU A 218 5.53 2.38 -9.60
CA LEU A 218 5.59 3.19 -10.81
C LEU A 218 6.02 4.62 -10.46
N ASP A 219 7.33 4.83 -10.37
CA ASP A 219 7.95 6.12 -10.01
C ASP A 219 7.47 6.67 -8.66
N GLY A 220 7.58 5.84 -7.62
CA GLY A 220 7.17 6.20 -6.26
C GLY A 220 5.68 5.98 -5.97
N ILE A 221 4.89 5.56 -6.97
CA ILE A 221 3.48 5.24 -6.81
C ILE A 221 3.31 3.72 -6.67
N TYR A 222 2.76 3.27 -5.54
CA TYR A 222 2.37 1.86 -5.35
C TYR A 222 1.12 1.57 -6.20
N VAL A 223 1.25 0.67 -7.18
CA VAL A 223 0.17 0.33 -8.14
C VAL A 223 -0.54 -0.98 -7.79
N GLY A 224 -1.67 -1.23 -8.47
CA GLY A 224 -2.38 -2.50 -8.38
C GLY A 224 -3.46 -2.55 -7.30
N ALA A 225 -3.80 -3.75 -6.87
CA ALA A 225 -4.86 -3.98 -5.89
C ALA A 225 -4.34 -3.80 -4.46
N HIS A 226 -5.16 -3.24 -3.57
CA HIS A 226 -4.74 -2.88 -2.21
C HIS A 226 -5.78 -3.28 -1.16
N SER A 227 -5.31 -3.80 -0.02
CA SER A 227 -6.19 -4.17 1.10
C SER A 227 -6.74 -2.99 1.89
N ARG A 228 -6.01 -1.87 1.92
CA ARG A 228 -6.25 -0.72 2.80
C ARG A 228 -5.83 0.57 2.09
N VAL A 229 -6.80 1.26 1.51
CA VAL A 229 -6.66 2.60 0.92
C VAL A 229 -7.83 3.51 1.36
N TYR A 230 -7.64 4.82 1.29
CA TYR A 230 -8.62 5.82 1.75
C TYR A 230 -9.22 6.57 0.56
N ASP A 231 -10.32 7.30 0.79
CA ASP A 231 -11.12 7.93 -0.28
C ASP A 231 -10.34 8.92 -1.15
N VAL A 232 -9.48 9.76 -0.56
CA VAL A 232 -8.65 10.69 -1.34
C VAL A 232 -7.45 9.96 -1.95
N PRO A 233 -6.67 9.17 -1.18
CA PRO A 233 -5.48 8.51 -1.72
C PRO A 233 -5.75 7.35 -2.69
N VAL A 234 -6.99 6.87 -2.86
CA VAL A 234 -7.32 5.92 -3.93
C VAL A 234 -7.35 6.60 -5.29
N ILE A 235 -7.74 7.88 -5.34
CA ILE A 235 -7.81 8.67 -6.58
C ILE A 235 -6.56 9.52 -6.79
N GLU A 236 -6.05 10.19 -5.76
CA GLU A 236 -4.77 10.90 -5.77
C GLU A 236 -3.70 9.98 -5.17
N LYS A 237 -3.22 9.01 -5.97
CA LYS A 237 -2.36 7.92 -5.48
C LYS A 237 -1.07 8.39 -4.81
N TRP A 238 -0.55 9.55 -5.21
CA TRP A 238 0.61 10.19 -4.58
C TRP A 238 0.37 10.52 -3.10
N GLN A 239 -0.87 10.82 -2.68
CA GLN A 239 -1.18 11.25 -1.32
C GLN A 239 -1.23 10.09 -0.31
N ASN A 240 -0.31 9.14 -0.43
CA ASN A 240 -0.12 8.01 0.47
C ASN A 240 1.26 8.04 1.13
N PRO A 241 1.39 7.51 2.36
CA PRO A 241 2.68 7.25 3.00
C PRO A 241 3.69 6.50 2.12
N SER A 242 3.25 5.63 1.21
CA SER A 242 4.14 4.94 0.27
C SER A 242 5.00 5.88 -0.57
N SER A 243 4.52 7.07 -0.92
CA SER A 243 5.30 8.06 -1.70
C SER A 243 6.52 8.58 -0.93
N ASP A 244 6.42 8.74 0.39
CA ASP A 244 7.58 9.07 1.22
C ASP A 244 8.63 7.95 1.20
N PHE A 245 8.18 6.69 1.22
CA PHE A 245 9.06 5.53 1.16
C PHE A 245 9.68 5.35 -0.23
N GLY A 246 8.94 5.54 -1.31
CA GLY A 246 9.48 5.56 -2.68
C GLY A 246 10.59 6.60 -2.84
N TRP A 247 10.35 7.81 -2.31
CA TRP A 247 11.37 8.86 -2.28
C TRP A 247 12.57 8.49 -1.43
N VAL A 248 12.37 8.12 -0.16
CA VAL A 248 13.50 7.83 0.76
C VAL A 248 14.32 6.63 0.27
N LEU A 249 13.69 5.52 -0.09
CA LEU A 249 14.36 4.27 -0.42
C LEU A 249 15.03 4.30 -1.80
N PHE A 250 14.35 4.87 -2.80
CA PHE A 250 14.77 4.77 -4.20
C PHE A 250 14.99 6.12 -4.90
N GLY A 251 14.59 7.23 -4.28
CA GLY A 251 14.68 8.55 -4.90
C GLY A 251 13.69 8.74 -6.05
N GLN A 252 12.60 7.97 -6.05
CA GLN A 252 11.54 8.00 -7.06
C GLN A 252 10.39 8.90 -6.61
N GLY A 253 9.70 9.49 -7.58
CA GLY A 253 8.56 10.37 -7.34
C GLY A 253 8.88 11.58 -6.43
N HIS A 254 7.93 11.93 -5.58
CA HIS A 254 8.04 13.05 -4.63
C HIS A 254 7.56 12.62 -3.24
N PRO A 255 8.24 13.03 -2.15
CA PRO A 255 7.74 12.81 -0.81
C PRO A 255 6.49 13.66 -0.57
N LEU A 256 5.72 13.31 0.46
CA LEU A 256 4.66 14.17 0.97
C LEU A 256 5.29 15.47 1.53
N ASP A 257 4.51 16.56 1.51
CA ASP A 257 4.92 17.85 2.09
C ASP A 257 3.87 18.33 3.12
N PRO A 258 4.18 18.27 4.43
CA PRO A 258 5.38 17.66 5.02
C PRO A 258 5.37 16.12 4.90
N PRO A 259 6.52 15.44 5.08
CA PRO A 259 6.59 13.98 5.08
C PRO A 259 5.66 13.38 6.14
N GLY A 260 5.03 12.26 5.84
CA GLY A 260 4.05 11.59 6.69
C GLY A 260 4.61 11.12 8.03
N GLY A 261 3.73 10.87 9.00
CA GLY A 261 4.14 10.55 10.37
C GLY A 261 4.89 9.22 10.54
N TYR A 262 4.82 8.29 9.58
CA TYR A 262 5.46 6.97 9.71
C TYR A 262 6.92 6.95 9.23
N ILE A 263 7.25 7.70 8.16
CA ILE A 263 8.61 7.69 7.58
C ILE A 263 9.65 8.22 8.56
N ILE A 264 9.30 9.21 9.39
CA ILE A 264 10.22 9.75 10.40
C ILE A 264 10.70 8.66 11.36
N TYR A 265 9.82 7.79 11.85
CA TYR A 265 10.23 6.73 12.77
C TYR A 265 11.04 5.62 12.09
N TYR A 266 10.80 5.38 10.80
CA TYR A 266 11.67 4.50 10.02
C TYR A 266 13.12 5.00 9.97
N VAL A 267 13.32 6.27 9.62
CA VAL A 267 14.66 6.88 9.45
C VAL A 267 15.35 7.21 10.77
N LEU A 268 14.60 7.30 11.87
CA LEU A 268 15.16 7.49 13.21
C LEU A 268 15.88 6.25 13.76
N ALA A 269 15.36 5.06 13.42
CA ALA A 269 15.89 3.77 13.86
C ALA A 269 16.99 3.26 12.91
N SER A 270 16.77 2.13 12.21
CA SER A 270 17.78 1.52 11.35
C SER A 270 18.09 2.35 10.11
N ALA A 271 17.11 3.15 9.64
CA ALA A 271 17.15 3.77 8.31
C ALA A 271 17.63 2.76 7.25
N TYR A 272 17.08 1.54 7.26
CA TYR A 272 17.60 0.44 6.46
C TYR A 272 17.68 0.82 4.98
N GLU A 273 18.88 0.87 4.44
CA GLU A 273 19.09 1.15 3.03
C GLU A 273 18.88 -0.13 2.23
N PRO A 274 18.00 -0.15 1.21
CA PRO A 274 17.80 -1.32 0.40
C PRO A 274 19.10 -1.79 -0.26
N PRO A 275 19.40 -3.10 -0.31
CA PRO A 275 20.52 -3.61 -1.10
C PRO A 275 20.37 -3.23 -2.58
N GLU A 276 21.50 -3.14 -3.29
CA GLU A 276 21.56 -2.71 -4.69
C GLU A 276 20.58 -3.47 -5.60
N ILE A 277 20.37 -4.78 -5.39
CA ILE A 277 19.41 -5.56 -6.16
C ILE A 277 17.98 -5.00 -6.07
N LEU A 278 17.55 -4.53 -4.89
CA LEU A 278 16.22 -3.94 -4.72
C LEU A 278 16.13 -2.55 -5.36
N LYS A 279 17.20 -1.74 -5.27
CA LYS A 279 17.27 -0.45 -5.97
C LYS A 279 17.10 -0.62 -7.48
N ARG A 280 17.73 -1.64 -8.06
CA ARG A 280 17.60 -1.99 -9.48
C ARG A 280 16.20 -2.47 -9.84
N ILE A 281 15.62 -3.36 -9.03
CA ILE A 281 14.25 -3.86 -9.22
C ILE A 281 13.24 -2.72 -9.18
N ALA A 282 13.35 -1.78 -8.24
CA ALA A 282 12.43 -0.65 -8.09
C ALA A 282 12.49 0.35 -9.26
N THR A 283 13.68 0.55 -9.84
CA THR A 283 13.92 1.62 -10.83
C THR A 283 13.93 1.14 -12.28
N ASP A 284 14.12 -0.16 -12.54
CA ASP A 284 14.14 -0.69 -13.91
C ASP A 284 12.71 -0.92 -14.44
N ARG A 285 12.31 -0.10 -15.40
CA ARG A 285 11.07 -0.25 -16.19
C ARG A 285 11.37 -0.39 -17.68
N SER A 286 12.58 -0.84 -18.04
CA SER A 286 13.04 -0.94 -19.43
C SER A 286 12.30 -2.00 -20.25
N GLN A 287 11.76 -3.03 -19.58
CA GLN A 287 10.93 -4.07 -20.18
C GLN A 287 9.60 -4.18 -19.43
N PRO A 288 8.48 -4.42 -20.15
CA PRO A 288 7.21 -4.72 -19.51
C PRO A 288 7.25 -6.09 -18.83
N TYR A 289 6.55 -6.25 -17.71
CA TYR A 289 6.46 -7.54 -17.03
C TYR A 289 5.13 -7.73 -16.29
N THR A 290 4.80 -8.99 -16.01
CA THR A 290 3.71 -9.35 -15.11
C THR A 290 4.29 -9.87 -13.80
N HIS A 291 3.76 -9.37 -12.70
CA HIS A 291 3.99 -9.83 -11.35
C HIS A 291 2.71 -10.47 -10.80
N TYR A 292 2.87 -11.60 -10.14
CA TYR A 292 1.81 -12.36 -9.50
C TYR A 292 2.10 -12.50 -8.03
N GLU A 293 1.06 -12.39 -7.20
CA GLU A 293 1.22 -12.56 -5.77
C GLU A 293 0.07 -13.36 -5.18
N ARG A 294 0.39 -14.13 -4.14
CA ARG A 294 -0.61 -14.72 -3.25
C ARG A 294 -0.47 -14.09 -1.87
N LYS A 295 -1.54 -13.41 -1.46
CA LYS A 295 -1.72 -12.83 -0.14
C LYS A 295 -2.84 -13.56 0.60
N ARG A 296 -3.26 -13.01 1.73
CA ARG A 296 -4.44 -13.52 2.45
C ARG A 296 -5.31 -12.40 2.98
N THR A 297 -6.55 -12.75 3.29
CA THR A 297 -7.42 -11.89 4.08
C THR A 297 -6.92 -11.82 5.53
N ARG A 298 -7.38 -10.81 6.26
CA ARG A 298 -7.35 -10.86 7.73
C ARG A 298 -8.25 -11.99 8.26
N ASN A 299 -8.23 -12.20 9.58
CA ASN A 299 -9.05 -13.21 10.24
C ASN A 299 -10.53 -13.06 9.86
N ARG A 300 -11.11 -14.15 9.35
CA ARG A 300 -12.54 -14.32 9.11
C ARG A 300 -13.16 -14.98 10.34
N TRP A 301 -13.83 -14.20 11.16
CA TRP A 301 -14.41 -14.63 12.43
C TRP A 301 -15.77 -15.32 12.26
N ARG A 302 -16.50 -15.00 11.18
CA ARG A 302 -17.85 -15.51 10.92
C ARG A 302 -18.03 -15.83 9.43
N PHE A 303 -19.01 -16.69 9.14
CA PHE A 303 -19.49 -17.05 7.79
C PHE A 303 -18.53 -17.81 6.87
N PHE A 304 -17.32 -18.12 7.32
CA PHE A 304 -16.34 -18.89 6.58
C PHE A 304 -15.73 -19.96 7.48
N ASP A 305 -15.42 -21.13 6.90
CA ASP A 305 -14.74 -22.22 7.61
C ASP A 305 -13.23 -21.95 7.73
N ASP A 306 -12.66 -21.26 6.74
CA ASP A 306 -11.25 -20.88 6.74
C ASP A 306 -11.02 -19.55 7.47
N LEU A 307 -10.04 -19.52 8.38
CA LEU A 307 -9.64 -18.30 9.08
C LEU A 307 -9.06 -17.23 8.14
N HIS A 308 -8.34 -17.65 7.10
CA HIS A 308 -7.68 -16.77 6.13
C HIS A 308 -8.02 -17.23 4.72
N GLY A 309 -8.74 -16.41 3.95
CA GLY A 309 -8.92 -16.69 2.53
C GLY A 309 -7.72 -16.26 1.70
N PRO A 310 -7.35 -16.98 0.63
CA PRO A 310 -6.31 -16.55 -0.28
C PRO A 310 -6.74 -15.33 -1.09
N VAL A 311 -5.78 -14.47 -1.39
CA VAL A 311 -5.89 -13.30 -2.27
C VAL A 311 -4.88 -13.49 -3.40
N TYR A 312 -5.32 -13.32 -4.64
CA TYR A 312 -4.53 -13.59 -5.84
C TYR A 312 -4.44 -12.31 -6.65
N LYS A 313 -3.25 -11.73 -6.69
CA LYS A 313 -2.99 -10.47 -7.37
C LYS A 313 -2.23 -10.70 -8.67
N THR A 314 -2.58 -9.90 -9.67
CA THR A 314 -1.85 -9.77 -10.92
C THR A 314 -1.58 -8.29 -11.15
N THR A 315 -0.32 -7.93 -11.40
CA THR A 315 0.09 -6.59 -11.76
C THR A 315 0.93 -6.65 -13.01
N TYR A 316 0.49 -6.01 -14.08
CA TYR A 316 1.27 -5.82 -15.29
C TYR A 316 1.84 -4.41 -15.28
N LEU A 317 3.17 -4.34 -15.32
CA LEU A 317 3.92 -3.10 -15.18
C LEU A 317 4.65 -2.76 -16.47
N ARG A 318 4.55 -1.50 -16.86
CA ARG A 318 5.34 -0.84 -17.90
C ARG A 318 5.85 0.49 -17.37
N ARG A 319 6.79 1.11 -18.08
CA ARG A 319 7.24 2.46 -17.78
C ARG A 319 6.14 3.51 -17.89
N GLU A 320 5.19 3.31 -18.82
CA GLU A 320 4.12 4.26 -19.09
C GLU A 320 2.89 4.08 -18.18
N TYR A 321 2.62 2.85 -17.74
CA TYR A 321 1.43 2.51 -16.97
C TYR A 321 1.55 1.15 -16.27
N ALA A 322 0.63 0.92 -15.34
CA ALA A 322 0.34 -0.34 -14.72
C ALA A 322 -1.14 -0.70 -14.88
N VAL A 323 -1.43 -1.99 -14.99
CA VAL A 323 -2.78 -2.55 -14.80
C VAL A 323 -2.65 -3.60 -13.71
N GLY A 324 -3.40 -3.47 -12.62
CA GLY A 324 -3.35 -4.46 -11.56
C GLY A 324 -4.73 -4.78 -11.01
N SER A 325 -4.91 -6.02 -10.57
CA SER A 325 -6.14 -6.51 -9.99
C SER A 325 -5.90 -7.64 -9.00
N ASP A 326 -6.84 -7.81 -8.08
CA ASP A 326 -7.09 -9.07 -7.41
C ASP A 326 -8.26 -9.82 -8.09
N GLN A 327 -8.79 -10.84 -7.42
CA GLN A 327 -9.89 -11.66 -7.96
C GLN A 327 -11.28 -11.04 -7.94
N GLY A 328 -11.47 -9.90 -7.27
CA GLY A 328 -12.78 -9.40 -6.86
C GLY A 328 -13.43 -10.24 -5.75
N GLY A 329 -14.24 -9.58 -4.93
CA GLY A 329 -14.87 -10.19 -3.77
C GLY A 329 -14.87 -9.24 -2.57
N THR A 330 -15.08 -9.81 -1.39
CA THR A 330 -14.83 -9.11 -0.13
C THR A 330 -13.61 -9.74 0.52
N LEU A 331 -12.43 -9.29 0.09
CA LEU A 331 -11.15 -9.79 0.59
C LEU A 331 -10.70 -9.01 1.82
N GLN A 332 -11.10 -7.74 1.92
CA GLN A 332 -10.82 -6.83 3.01
C GLN A 332 -12.03 -5.93 3.28
N PRO A 333 -12.41 -5.75 4.55
CA PRO A 333 -13.53 -4.89 4.87
C PRO A 333 -13.19 -3.42 4.66
N ILE A 334 -14.18 -2.67 4.19
CA ILE A 334 -14.25 -1.20 4.17
C ILE A 334 -13.31 -0.52 3.15
N GLN A 335 -12.03 -0.89 3.12
CA GLN A 335 -10.95 -0.11 2.50
C GLN A 335 -10.19 -0.89 1.40
N GLU A 336 -10.87 -1.83 0.74
CA GLU A 336 -10.34 -2.62 -0.39
C GLU A 336 -10.37 -1.82 -1.70
N HIS A 337 -9.37 -2.05 -2.53
CA HIS A 337 -9.29 -1.56 -3.90
C HIS A 337 -8.92 -2.72 -4.80
N SER A 338 -9.90 -3.26 -5.52
CA SER A 338 -9.76 -4.55 -6.20
C SER A 338 -8.96 -4.49 -7.49
N TRP A 339 -8.94 -3.35 -8.20
CA TRP A 339 -8.18 -3.19 -9.44
C TRP A 339 -8.08 -1.72 -9.88
N ASP A 340 -7.07 -1.41 -10.69
CA ASP A 340 -7.02 -0.17 -11.47
C ASP A 340 -6.13 -0.24 -12.72
N VAL A 341 -6.27 0.79 -13.55
CA VAL A 341 -5.23 1.27 -14.45
C VAL A 341 -4.58 2.49 -13.79
N THR A 342 -3.28 2.43 -13.53
CA THR A 342 -2.49 3.58 -13.06
C THR A 342 -1.52 4.01 -14.17
N TRP A 343 -1.34 5.31 -14.43
CA TRP A 343 -0.38 5.78 -15.44
C TRP A 343 0.71 6.68 -14.85
N TYR A 344 1.88 6.65 -15.49
CA TYR A 344 2.98 7.52 -15.13
C TYR A 344 2.67 8.97 -15.52
N VAL A 345 3.02 9.89 -14.62
CA VAL A 345 3.08 11.33 -14.86
C VAL A 345 4.37 11.88 -14.26
N PRO A 346 5.00 12.92 -14.84
CA PRO A 346 6.26 13.46 -14.32
C PRO A 346 6.17 14.03 -12.89
N ASP A 347 4.99 14.50 -12.47
CA ASP A 347 4.71 14.96 -11.11
C ASP A 347 3.28 14.54 -10.77
N ALA A 348 3.13 13.64 -9.79
CA ALA A 348 1.86 13.05 -9.42
C ALA A 348 1.08 13.87 -8.36
N ARG A 349 1.63 14.98 -7.87
CA ARG A 349 0.98 15.83 -6.86
C ARG A 349 -0.26 16.50 -7.43
N GLY A 350 -1.42 16.31 -6.78
CA GLY A 350 -2.70 16.85 -7.24
C GLY A 350 -3.23 16.21 -8.54
N VAL A 351 -2.61 15.12 -9.02
CA VAL A 351 -3.02 14.39 -10.22
C VAL A 351 -3.75 13.13 -9.80
N HIS A 352 -4.89 12.86 -10.44
CA HIS A 352 -5.65 11.63 -10.23
C HIS A 352 -5.28 10.61 -11.30
N ASN A 353 -4.11 9.99 -11.20
CA ASN A 353 -3.56 9.14 -12.26
C ASN A 353 -4.09 7.70 -12.26
N THR A 354 -5.41 7.52 -12.10
CA THR A 354 -6.05 6.20 -12.01
C THR A 354 -7.42 6.11 -12.70
N LEU A 355 -7.82 4.89 -13.06
CA LEU A 355 -9.14 4.52 -13.56
C LEU A 355 -9.54 3.12 -13.06
N PHE A 356 -10.77 2.99 -12.56
CA PHE A 356 -11.30 1.72 -12.06
C PHE A 356 -12.84 1.74 -11.96
N THR A 357 -13.44 0.59 -11.65
CA THR A 357 -14.86 0.46 -11.28
C THR A 357 -15.02 -0.37 -10.03
N LEU A 358 -16.12 -0.15 -9.31
CA LEU A 358 -16.53 -0.97 -8.18
C LEU A 358 -18.06 -1.04 -8.07
N HIS A 359 -18.55 -2.01 -7.32
CA HIS A 359 -19.89 -1.96 -6.72
C HIS A 359 -19.77 -1.37 -5.29
N PRO A 360 -20.43 -0.25 -4.97
CA PRO A 360 -20.34 0.40 -3.66
C PRO A 360 -21.06 -0.42 -2.57
N TYR A 361 -20.57 -1.61 -2.25
CA TYR A 361 -21.20 -2.54 -1.31
C TYR A 361 -20.98 -2.13 0.14
N SER A 362 -22.02 -2.16 0.97
CA SER A 362 -21.88 -2.10 2.43
C SER A 362 -22.83 -3.11 3.05
N SER A 363 -22.37 -3.82 4.08
CA SER A 363 -23.24 -4.71 4.83
C SER A 363 -22.73 -4.97 6.24
N LEU A 364 -23.64 -5.35 7.14
CA LEU A 364 -23.26 -5.89 8.43
C LEU A 364 -22.55 -7.24 8.29
N ARG A 365 -22.92 -8.06 7.29
CA ARG A 365 -22.31 -9.36 7.03
C ARG A 365 -20.81 -9.26 6.71
N GLU A 366 -20.42 -8.31 5.86
CA GLU A 366 -19.01 -8.00 5.59
C GLU A 366 -18.29 -7.63 6.88
N LEU A 367 -18.86 -6.70 7.65
CA LEU A 367 -18.24 -6.26 8.88
C LEU A 367 -18.08 -7.39 9.89
N GLU A 368 -19.12 -8.18 10.11
CA GLU A 368 -19.12 -9.31 11.03
C GLU A 368 -18.23 -10.47 10.59
N THR A 369 -17.90 -10.54 9.29
CA THR A 369 -16.86 -11.46 8.80
C THR A 369 -15.52 -11.13 9.44
N TYR A 370 -15.18 -9.84 9.60
CA TYR A 370 -13.82 -9.40 9.88
C TYR A 370 -13.62 -8.71 11.23
N PHE A 371 -14.71 -8.31 11.89
CA PHE A 371 -14.71 -7.65 13.20
C PHE A 371 -15.49 -8.47 14.23
N THR A 372 -15.08 -8.37 15.50
CA THR A 372 -15.69 -9.12 16.62
C THR A 372 -16.70 -8.28 17.42
N PHE A 373 -17.07 -7.08 16.98
CA PHE A 373 -18.06 -6.26 17.69
C PHE A 373 -19.49 -6.87 17.63
N PRO A 374 -20.39 -6.43 18.52
CA PRO A 374 -21.80 -6.81 18.47
C PRO A 374 -22.52 -6.26 17.21
N PRO A 375 -23.47 -7.02 16.63
CA PRO A 375 -24.22 -6.64 15.43
C PRO A 375 -24.84 -5.23 15.50
N ASP A 376 -25.40 -4.88 16.65
CA ASP A 376 -26.18 -3.65 16.87
C ASP A 376 -25.37 -2.36 16.72
N THR A 377 -24.04 -2.45 16.83
CA THR A 377 -23.13 -1.29 16.81
C THR A 377 -22.26 -1.21 15.57
N GLY A 378 -22.19 -2.29 14.79
CA GLY A 378 -21.16 -2.46 13.77
C GLY A 378 -21.18 -1.40 12.67
N MET A 379 -22.33 -1.24 12.01
CA MET A 379 -22.49 -0.27 10.93
C MET A 379 -22.24 1.16 11.42
N ALA A 380 -22.88 1.57 12.52
CA ALA A 380 -22.76 2.93 13.06
C ALA A 380 -21.32 3.24 13.51
N GLY A 381 -20.66 2.28 14.16
CA GLY A 381 -19.27 2.41 14.60
C GLY A 381 -18.32 2.62 13.43
N VAL A 382 -18.47 1.83 12.36
CA VAL A 382 -17.64 1.98 11.15
C VAL A 382 -17.91 3.31 10.47
N VAL A 383 -19.18 3.68 10.23
CA VAL A 383 -19.55 4.93 9.56
C VAL A 383 -19.06 6.16 10.34
N SER A 384 -18.99 6.09 11.67
CA SER A 384 -18.49 7.20 12.48
C SER A 384 -17.03 7.59 12.17
N SER A 385 -16.22 6.61 11.76
CA SER A 385 -14.79 6.80 11.44
C SER A 385 -14.48 6.73 9.94
N LYS A 386 -15.34 6.08 9.16
CA LYS A 386 -15.23 5.84 7.71
C LYS A 386 -16.53 6.25 7.04
N LYS A 387 -16.76 7.55 6.93
CA LYS A 387 -18.03 8.14 6.49
C LYS A 387 -18.50 7.63 5.12
N SER A 388 -17.57 7.35 4.21
CA SER A 388 -17.88 6.84 2.87
C SER A 388 -18.34 5.37 2.85
N TYR A 389 -18.13 4.59 3.92
CA TYR A 389 -18.37 3.14 3.91
C TYR A 389 -19.80 2.78 3.50
N ASP A 390 -20.80 3.48 4.06
CA ASP A 390 -22.23 3.30 3.77
C ASP A 390 -22.76 4.39 2.84
N SER A 391 -22.08 4.60 1.71
CA SER A 391 -22.47 5.59 0.69
C SER A 391 -22.67 4.93 -0.67
N PRO A 392 -23.75 5.26 -1.41
CA PRO A 392 -23.94 4.81 -2.80
C PRO A 392 -22.87 5.39 -3.75
N ASP A 393 -22.15 6.41 -3.30
CA ASP A 393 -21.25 7.20 -4.13
C ASP A 393 -19.77 6.86 -3.90
N LYS A 394 -19.49 5.93 -2.99
CA LYS A 394 -18.11 5.60 -2.60
C LYS A 394 -17.30 5.01 -3.75
N LEU A 395 -15.98 5.22 -3.63
CA LEU A 395 -14.96 4.77 -4.57
C LEU A 395 -13.97 3.78 -3.96
N VAL A 396 -14.25 3.30 -2.75
CA VAL A 396 -13.42 2.32 -2.03
C VAL A 396 -14.32 1.26 -1.41
N GLY A 397 -13.88 0.00 -1.49
CA GLY A 397 -14.54 -1.15 -0.88
C GLY A 397 -14.63 -2.33 -1.84
N GLY A 398 -14.61 -3.53 -1.27
CA GLY A 398 -14.82 -4.78 -1.99
C GLY A 398 -16.30 -5.13 -2.06
N SER A 399 -16.65 -6.00 -3.00
CA SER A 399 -18.03 -6.47 -3.21
C SER A 399 -18.05 -7.99 -3.39
N PRO A 400 -18.92 -8.72 -2.66
CA PRO A 400 -19.07 -10.17 -2.87
C PRO A 400 -19.61 -10.49 -4.26
N TYR A 401 -20.19 -9.49 -4.94
CA TYR A 401 -20.77 -9.59 -6.27
C TYR A 401 -19.83 -9.13 -7.39
N GLU A 402 -18.53 -9.01 -7.10
CA GLU A 402 -17.51 -8.64 -8.07
C GLU A 402 -16.61 -9.84 -8.38
N LYS A 403 -16.30 -10.01 -9.66
CA LYS A 403 -15.33 -10.99 -10.17
C LYS A 403 -14.45 -10.34 -11.22
N ILE A 404 -13.14 -10.52 -11.07
CA ILE A 404 -12.14 -9.90 -11.94
C ILE A 404 -11.25 -10.97 -12.55
N PHE A 405 -10.98 -10.81 -13.84
CA PHE A 405 -10.00 -11.59 -14.58
C PHE A 405 -9.10 -10.66 -15.38
N GLN A 406 -7.79 -10.79 -15.20
CA GLN A 406 -6.79 -9.99 -15.89
C GLN A 406 -5.84 -10.89 -16.68
N ASP A 407 -5.48 -10.46 -17.89
CA ASP A 407 -4.32 -10.92 -18.63
C ASP A 407 -3.50 -9.69 -19.04
N ARG A 408 -2.32 -9.53 -18.46
CA ARG A 408 -1.41 -8.40 -18.70
C ARG A 408 -2.13 -7.04 -18.63
N ASP A 409 -2.24 -6.32 -19.75
CA ASP A 409 -2.82 -4.99 -19.90
C ASP A 409 -4.33 -5.01 -20.22
N SER A 410 -4.97 -6.17 -20.06
CA SER A 410 -6.40 -6.36 -20.28
C SER A 410 -7.09 -6.87 -19.02
N VAL A 411 -8.22 -6.28 -18.68
CA VAL A 411 -9.03 -6.71 -17.53
C VAL A 411 -10.50 -6.82 -17.91
N ILE A 412 -11.16 -7.86 -17.40
CA ILE A 412 -12.59 -8.08 -17.45
C ILE A 412 -13.10 -8.09 -16.02
N VAL A 413 -14.01 -7.17 -15.72
CA VAL A 413 -14.71 -7.09 -14.42
C VAL A 413 -16.18 -7.39 -14.65
N LEU A 414 -16.73 -8.33 -13.89
CA LEU A 414 -18.13 -8.75 -14.00
C LEU A 414 -18.83 -8.61 -12.65
N TYR A 415 -20.10 -8.20 -12.71
CA TYR A 415 -20.97 -8.07 -11.55
C TYR A 415 -22.29 -8.81 -11.76
N ASP A 416 -22.75 -9.52 -10.74
CA ASP A 416 -24.09 -10.12 -10.65
C ASP A 416 -24.71 -9.75 -9.30
N ILE A 417 -25.32 -8.56 -9.26
CA ILE A 417 -25.78 -7.91 -8.02
C ILE A 417 -27.24 -8.32 -7.73
N PRO A 418 -27.54 -8.91 -6.56
CA PRO A 418 -28.91 -9.17 -6.14
C PRO A 418 -29.76 -7.89 -6.05
N PRO A 419 -31.03 -7.90 -6.48
CA PRO A 419 -31.90 -6.72 -6.48
C PRO A 419 -32.13 -6.08 -5.10
N ASP A 420 -32.03 -6.86 -4.03
CA ASP A 420 -32.21 -6.45 -2.63
C ASP A 420 -30.92 -5.92 -1.99
N THR A 421 -29.81 -5.88 -2.74
CA THR A 421 -28.57 -5.26 -2.31
C THR A 421 -28.80 -3.77 -2.05
N ARG A 422 -28.22 -3.27 -0.94
CA ARG A 422 -28.40 -1.90 -0.47
C ARG A 422 -28.16 -0.83 -1.53
N PHE A 423 -27.13 -1.00 -2.35
CA PHE A 423 -26.73 -0.06 -3.40
C PHE A 423 -26.64 -0.80 -4.75
N PRO A 424 -27.78 -1.03 -5.43
CA PRO A 424 -27.88 -1.93 -6.57
C PRO A 424 -27.38 -1.30 -7.89
N HIS A 425 -26.13 -0.85 -7.93
CA HIS A 425 -25.50 -0.20 -9.08
C HIS A 425 -23.98 -0.37 -9.05
N ILE A 426 -23.29 0.03 -10.12
CA ILE A 426 -21.83 0.16 -10.13
C ILE A 426 -21.40 1.61 -10.35
N ASN A 427 -20.23 1.95 -9.79
CA ASN A 427 -19.54 3.22 -10.00
C ASN A 427 -18.23 2.96 -10.76
N GLY A 428 -17.88 3.85 -11.69
CA GLY A 428 -16.57 3.90 -12.33
C GLY A 428 -15.91 5.25 -12.10
N PHE A 429 -14.67 5.27 -11.62
CA PHE A 429 -13.90 6.50 -11.47
C PHE A 429 -13.17 6.84 -12.77
N PHE A 430 -13.45 8.02 -13.31
CA PHE A 430 -12.77 8.61 -14.46
C PHE A 430 -12.16 9.93 -14.04
N SER A 431 -10.84 9.95 -14.02
CA SER A 431 -10.04 11.10 -13.61
C SER A 431 -10.28 12.35 -14.45
N LYS A 432 -10.24 13.51 -13.79
CA LYS A 432 -10.19 14.86 -14.39
C LYS A 432 -8.96 15.06 -15.29
N ASP A 433 -7.90 14.29 -15.06
CA ASP A 433 -6.60 14.43 -15.74
C ASP A 433 -6.49 13.52 -16.99
N LEU A 434 -7.57 12.82 -17.37
CA LEU A 434 -7.65 12.09 -18.64
C LEU A 434 -7.76 13.07 -19.83
N ALA A 435 -6.86 12.92 -20.79
CA ALA A 435 -6.90 13.60 -22.07
C ALA A 435 -7.68 12.78 -23.11
N GLU A 436 -8.15 13.43 -24.17
CA GLU A 436 -8.77 12.76 -25.35
C GLU A 436 -9.94 11.82 -24.99
N LEU A 437 -10.64 12.09 -23.87
CA LEU A 437 -11.78 11.32 -23.42
C LEU A 437 -12.93 11.43 -24.42
N ARG A 438 -13.30 10.30 -25.03
CA ARG A 438 -14.31 10.22 -26.10
C ARG A 438 -15.15 8.96 -25.98
N GLU A 439 -16.46 9.15 -25.99
CA GLU A 439 -17.44 8.08 -26.19
C GLU A 439 -17.57 7.78 -27.69
N ASP A 440 -17.41 6.51 -28.06
CA ASP A 440 -17.51 6.06 -29.44
C ASP A 440 -18.88 5.40 -29.71
N PRO A 441 -19.45 5.49 -30.93
CA PRO A 441 -20.72 4.81 -31.26
C PRO A 441 -20.70 3.29 -31.12
N SER A 442 -19.52 2.64 -31.14
CA SER A 442 -19.38 1.22 -30.77
C SER A 442 -19.70 0.95 -29.29
N GLY A 443 -19.72 2.01 -28.49
CA GLY A 443 -19.86 2.08 -27.03
C GLY A 443 -18.59 1.73 -26.26
N TRP A 444 -17.43 1.74 -26.93
CA TRP A 444 -16.14 1.93 -26.27
C TRP A 444 -15.97 3.39 -25.85
N ILE A 445 -15.27 3.60 -24.75
CA ILE A 445 -14.78 4.89 -24.29
C ILE A 445 -13.27 4.87 -24.45
N PHE A 446 -12.73 5.85 -25.18
CA PHE A 446 -11.29 6.02 -25.37
C PHE A 446 -10.80 7.19 -24.53
N ALA A 447 -9.63 7.08 -23.93
CA ALA A 447 -8.99 8.14 -23.19
C ALA A 447 -7.46 7.96 -23.20
N ARG A 448 -6.74 9.00 -22.84
CA ARG A 448 -5.29 8.96 -22.64
C ARG A 448 -4.92 9.48 -21.25
N GLY A 449 -4.23 8.66 -20.47
CA GLY A 449 -3.60 9.04 -19.21
C GLY A 449 -2.09 9.09 -19.39
N GLY A 450 -1.48 10.28 -19.39
CA GLY A 450 -0.05 10.42 -19.72
C GLY A 450 0.25 9.81 -21.10
N GLU A 451 1.08 8.77 -21.12
CA GLU A 451 1.43 8.00 -22.33
C GLU A 451 0.68 6.65 -22.43
N ALA A 452 -0.31 6.41 -21.56
CA ALA A 452 -1.21 5.26 -21.62
C ALA A 452 -2.44 5.58 -22.48
N LEU A 453 -2.64 4.80 -23.55
CA LEU A 453 -3.88 4.78 -24.33
C LEU A 453 -4.83 3.76 -23.72
N ILE A 454 -6.02 4.20 -23.34
CA ILE A 454 -6.98 3.41 -22.56
C ILE A 454 -8.27 3.26 -23.37
N ALA A 455 -8.73 2.03 -23.51
CA ALA A 455 -10.05 1.71 -24.05
C ALA A 455 -10.87 0.99 -22.97
N CYS A 456 -12.04 1.55 -22.63
CA CYS A 456 -12.97 1.00 -21.65
C CYS A 456 -14.30 0.66 -22.33
N ARG A 457 -14.85 -0.52 -22.06
CA ARG A 457 -16.14 -0.98 -22.58
C ARG A 457 -17.09 -1.27 -21.43
N PRO A 458 -17.92 -0.29 -21.04
CA PRO A 458 -19.05 -0.55 -20.15
C PRO A 458 -19.97 -1.58 -20.81
N LEU A 459 -20.40 -2.58 -20.05
CA LEU A 459 -21.25 -3.65 -20.58
C LEU A 459 -22.74 -3.27 -20.60
N GLN A 460 -23.12 -2.22 -19.88
CA GLN A 460 -24.49 -1.72 -19.77
C GLN A 460 -24.54 -0.19 -19.96
N PRO A 461 -25.73 0.40 -20.22
CA PRO A 461 -25.89 1.85 -20.23
C PRO A 461 -25.48 2.50 -18.90
N TYR A 462 -25.04 3.75 -18.98
CA TYR A 462 -24.56 4.50 -17.84
C TYR A 462 -24.88 5.99 -17.98
N ALA A 463 -24.68 6.74 -16.90
CA ALA A 463 -24.72 8.19 -16.88
C ALA A 463 -23.48 8.74 -16.20
N TRP A 464 -22.95 9.85 -16.72
CA TRP A 464 -21.89 10.61 -16.05
C TRP A 464 -22.47 11.41 -14.88
N LYS A 465 -21.84 11.28 -13.71
CA LYS A 465 -22.08 12.11 -12.54
C LYS A 465 -20.80 12.89 -12.23
N PRO A 466 -20.87 14.21 -12.02
CA PRO A 466 -19.69 14.96 -11.61
C PRO A 466 -19.26 14.54 -10.20
N LEU A 467 -17.96 14.54 -9.95
CA LEU A 467 -17.36 14.46 -8.63
C LEU A 467 -16.73 15.81 -8.28
N GLU A 468 -16.46 16.02 -6.99
CA GLU A 468 -15.71 17.17 -6.53
C GLU A 468 -14.31 17.20 -7.17
N GLY A 469 -13.77 18.39 -7.47
CA GLY A 469 -12.46 18.52 -8.10
C GLY A 469 -12.44 18.36 -9.63
N GLY A 470 -13.56 17.98 -10.25
CA GLY A 470 -13.71 17.89 -11.71
C GLY A 470 -13.64 16.46 -12.28
N ASP A 471 -13.47 15.45 -11.43
CA ASP A 471 -13.54 14.05 -11.84
C ASP A 471 -14.96 13.66 -12.24
N LYS A 472 -15.08 12.50 -12.88
CA LYS A 472 -16.34 11.95 -13.33
C LYS A 472 -16.55 10.57 -12.74
N ARG A 473 -17.78 10.32 -12.31
CA ARG A 473 -18.26 8.99 -11.95
C ARG A 473 -19.16 8.45 -13.04
N LEU A 474 -18.79 7.34 -13.63
CA LEU A 474 -19.69 6.51 -14.43
C LEU A 474 -20.65 5.82 -13.47
N PHE A 475 -21.95 6.10 -13.56
CA PHE A 475 -22.99 5.44 -12.78
C PHE A 475 -23.82 4.52 -13.66
N SER A 476 -23.94 3.24 -13.30
CA SER A 476 -24.73 2.27 -14.05
C SER A 476 -25.65 1.47 -13.11
N PRO A 477 -26.99 1.62 -13.21
CA PRO A 477 -27.96 1.00 -12.28
C PRO A 477 -28.35 -0.44 -12.64
N TYR A 478 -27.56 -1.11 -13.49
CA TYR A 478 -27.86 -2.46 -13.97
C TYR A 478 -27.16 -3.50 -13.10
N LEU A 479 -27.90 -4.55 -12.76
CA LEU A 479 -27.49 -5.59 -11.79
C LEU A 479 -26.48 -6.59 -12.35
N LYS A 480 -26.71 -7.02 -13.61
CA LYS A 480 -25.79 -7.86 -14.38
C LYS A 480 -24.99 -6.97 -15.31
N ASN A 481 -23.72 -6.77 -14.98
CA ASN A 481 -22.95 -5.65 -15.49
C ASN A 481 -21.45 -5.99 -15.55
N GLY A 482 -20.64 -5.03 -15.98
CA GLY A 482 -19.20 -5.15 -16.00
C GLY A 482 -18.49 -4.09 -16.82
N MET A 483 -17.19 -4.27 -16.94
CA MET A 483 -16.28 -3.45 -17.75
C MET A 483 -15.24 -4.35 -18.39
N VAL A 484 -14.92 -4.11 -19.66
CA VAL A 484 -13.68 -4.61 -20.28
C VAL A 484 -12.75 -3.43 -20.48
N VAL A 485 -11.50 -3.55 -20.06
CA VAL A 485 -10.48 -2.53 -20.30
C VAL A 485 -9.29 -3.15 -21.03
N GLN A 486 -8.77 -2.41 -22.01
CA GLN A 486 -7.52 -2.71 -22.69
C GLN A 486 -6.67 -1.44 -22.70
N VAL A 487 -5.43 -1.56 -22.27
CA VAL A 487 -4.45 -0.47 -22.25
C VAL A 487 -3.32 -0.78 -23.22
N ALA A 488 -2.71 0.25 -23.78
CA ALA A 488 -1.46 0.17 -24.52
C ALA A 488 -0.61 1.43 -24.31
N ALA A 489 0.70 1.34 -24.53
CA ALA A 489 1.55 2.52 -24.51
C ALA A 489 1.38 3.28 -25.83
N ARG A 490 1.44 4.61 -25.78
CA ARG A 490 1.34 5.46 -26.97
C ARG A 490 2.39 5.13 -28.01
N SER A 491 3.60 4.72 -27.58
CA SER A 491 4.69 4.32 -28.47
C SER A 491 4.37 3.11 -29.35
N GLU A 492 3.32 2.36 -29.04
CA GLU A 492 2.88 1.18 -29.80
C GLU A 492 1.97 1.54 -30.99
N PHE A 493 1.53 2.80 -31.10
CA PHE A 493 0.59 3.26 -32.11
C PHE A 493 0.99 4.65 -32.64
N GLY A 494 0.61 4.98 -33.88
CA GLY A 494 0.76 6.33 -34.43
C GLY A 494 -0.11 7.40 -33.77
N GLY A 495 -0.95 7.02 -32.80
CA GLY A 495 -1.80 7.91 -32.02
C GLY A 495 -3.14 7.27 -31.65
N MET A 496 -4.02 8.07 -31.01
CA MET A 496 -5.32 7.61 -30.51
C MET A 496 -6.21 6.99 -31.59
N GLU A 497 -6.22 7.53 -32.81
CA GLU A 497 -7.06 7.02 -33.89
C GLU A 497 -6.63 5.65 -34.42
N GLU A 498 -5.32 5.35 -34.41
CA GLU A 498 -4.82 4.02 -34.80
C GLU A 498 -5.11 3.00 -33.70
N PHE A 499 -4.87 3.36 -32.44
CA PHE A 499 -5.26 2.56 -31.29
C PHE A 499 -6.75 2.25 -31.30
N ARG A 500 -7.61 3.27 -31.50
CA ARG A 500 -9.05 3.10 -31.64
C ARG A 500 -9.40 2.09 -32.74
N LYS A 501 -8.82 2.23 -33.94
CA LYS A 501 -9.06 1.27 -35.05
C LYS A 501 -8.65 -0.15 -34.67
N ALA A 502 -7.52 -0.33 -33.98
CA ALA A 502 -7.06 -1.63 -33.52
C ALA A 502 -8.03 -2.25 -32.51
N ILE A 503 -8.47 -1.49 -31.51
CA ILE A 503 -9.46 -1.94 -30.51
C ILE A 503 -10.77 -2.36 -31.16
N LEU A 504 -11.28 -1.55 -32.11
CA LEU A 504 -12.54 -1.86 -32.80
C LEU A 504 -12.47 -3.09 -33.70
N ALA A 505 -11.27 -3.53 -34.08
CA ALA A 505 -11.05 -4.74 -34.85
C ALA A 505 -10.97 -6.01 -33.97
N LEU A 506 -10.86 -5.86 -32.64
CA LEU A 506 -10.75 -7.00 -31.72
C LEU A 506 -12.10 -7.71 -31.55
N PRO A 507 -12.13 -9.05 -31.66
CA PRO A 507 -13.29 -9.83 -31.30
C PRO A 507 -13.73 -9.60 -29.84
N LEU A 508 -15.00 -9.23 -29.68
CA LEU A 508 -15.64 -9.05 -28.38
C LEU A 508 -17.08 -9.59 -28.46
N ASP A 509 -17.38 -10.55 -27.58
CA ASP A 509 -18.71 -11.10 -27.38
C ASP A 509 -19.12 -10.90 -25.92
N ILE A 510 -20.30 -10.30 -25.72
CA ILE A 510 -20.83 -9.93 -24.41
C ILE A 510 -22.19 -10.60 -24.24
N ARG A 511 -22.35 -11.37 -23.17
CA ARG A 511 -23.62 -11.98 -22.78
C ARG A 511 -23.88 -11.69 -21.31
N LEU A 512 -24.95 -10.98 -21.00
CA LEU A 512 -25.28 -10.62 -19.61
C LEU A 512 -26.33 -11.53 -18.97
N GLU A 513 -27.08 -12.28 -19.77
CA GLU A 513 -28.16 -13.15 -19.31
C GLU A 513 -27.94 -14.62 -19.73
N PRO A 514 -28.23 -15.61 -18.86
CA PRO A 514 -28.69 -15.46 -17.47
C PRO A 514 -27.56 -15.10 -16.49
N THR A 515 -26.30 -15.18 -16.92
CA THR A 515 -25.13 -14.90 -16.09
C THR A 515 -24.15 -14.07 -16.92
N PRO A 516 -23.54 -13.01 -16.38
CA PRO A 516 -22.55 -12.20 -17.08
C PRO A 516 -21.39 -13.04 -17.59
N SER A 517 -21.05 -12.85 -18.86
CA SER A 517 -19.95 -13.54 -19.53
C SER A 517 -19.40 -12.66 -20.65
N VAL A 518 -18.08 -12.66 -20.77
CA VAL A 518 -17.36 -11.96 -21.83
C VAL A 518 -16.37 -12.91 -22.49
N ARG A 519 -16.29 -12.85 -23.81
CA ARG A 519 -15.17 -13.38 -24.59
C ARG A 519 -14.50 -12.23 -25.32
N PHE A 520 -13.23 -11.99 -25.03
CA PHE A 520 -12.47 -10.86 -25.56
C PHE A 520 -11.10 -11.34 -26.06
N GLN A 521 -10.68 -10.85 -27.23
CA GLN A 521 -9.33 -11.04 -27.70
C GLN A 521 -8.52 -9.76 -27.46
N SER A 522 -7.44 -9.85 -26.67
CA SER A 522 -6.61 -8.70 -26.33
C SER A 522 -5.68 -8.29 -27.47
N LEU A 523 -5.11 -7.08 -27.37
CA LEU A 523 -4.04 -6.60 -28.26
C LEU A 523 -2.79 -7.49 -28.20
N ARG A 524 -2.62 -8.28 -27.14
CA ARG A 524 -1.52 -9.26 -26.98
C ARG A 524 -1.84 -10.63 -27.57
N GLY A 525 -3.01 -10.78 -28.19
CA GLY A 525 -3.46 -12.02 -28.80
C GLY A 525 -4.02 -13.03 -27.81
N ALA A 526 -4.15 -12.70 -26.52
CA ALA A 526 -4.75 -13.58 -25.54
C ALA A 526 -6.26 -13.64 -25.75
N ARG A 527 -6.83 -14.85 -25.73
CA ARG A 527 -8.28 -15.05 -25.72
C ARG A 527 -8.74 -15.19 -24.28
N MET A 528 -9.42 -14.18 -23.78
CA MET A 528 -9.99 -14.14 -22.45
C MET A 528 -11.44 -14.60 -22.51
N GLU A 529 -11.77 -15.70 -21.86
CA GLU A 529 -13.15 -16.16 -21.68
C GLU A 529 -13.46 -16.19 -20.19
N PHE A 530 -14.42 -15.38 -19.77
CA PHE A 530 -14.72 -15.22 -18.35
C PHE A 530 -16.23 -15.15 -18.15
N THR A 531 -16.75 -16.08 -17.37
CA THR A 531 -18.14 -16.09 -16.90
C THR A 531 -18.16 -15.81 -15.40
N TYR A 532 -19.08 -14.97 -14.96
CA TYR A 532 -19.26 -14.69 -13.54
C TYR A 532 -19.51 -15.99 -12.74
N GLY A 533 -18.79 -16.14 -11.62
CA GLY A 533 -18.86 -17.34 -10.78
C GLY A 533 -18.03 -18.54 -11.28
N GLN A 534 -17.40 -18.45 -12.45
CA GLN A 534 -16.46 -19.45 -12.93
C GLN A 534 -15.20 -19.46 -12.04
N ALA A 535 -14.78 -20.65 -11.62
CA ALA A 535 -13.49 -20.82 -10.94
C ALA A 535 -12.35 -20.57 -11.95
N LEU A 536 -11.39 -19.73 -11.56
CA LEU A 536 -10.13 -19.56 -12.27
C LEU A 536 -9.10 -20.54 -11.70
N ASP A 537 -8.29 -21.16 -12.57
CA ASP A 537 -7.21 -22.04 -12.13
C ASP A 537 -6.16 -21.22 -11.36
N ARG A 538 -5.96 -21.61 -10.10
CA ARG A 538 -5.07 -20.96 -9.14
C ARG A 538 -4.28 -21.97 -8.32
N ASP A 539 -4.29 -23.24 -8.73
CA ASP A 539 -3.70 -24.34 -7.96
C ASP A 539 -2.18 -24.16 -7.79
N HIS A 540 -1.55 -23.48 -8.76
CA HIS A 540 -0.11 -23.23 -8.79
C HIS A 540 0.26 -21.76 -8.59
N TRP A 541 -0.64 -20.94 -8.03
CA TRP A 541 -0.36 -19.51 -7.83
C TRP A 541 0.72 -19.30 -6.75
N PRO A 542 1.86 -18.66 -7.08
CA PRO A 542 2.98 -18.51 -6.16
C PRO A 542 2.69 -17.44 -5.09
N LEU A 543 3.49 -17.41 -4.02
CA LEU A 543 3.47 -16.24 -3.10
C LEU A 543 3.95 -14.99 -3.83
N PHE A 544 5.03 -15.13 -4.60
CA PHE A 544 5.50 -14.14 -5.55
C PHE A 544 5.94 -14.84 -6.84
N GLY A 545 5.51 -14.31 -7.97
CA GLY A 545 5.87 -14.80 -9.30
C GLY A 545 6.11 -13.64 -10.25
N GLY A 546 7.36 -13.37 -10.58
CA GLY A 546 7.72 -12.36 -11.56
C GLY A 546 9.18 -12.49 -12.01
N PRO A 547 9.64 -11.60 -12.89
CA PRO A 547 11.03 -11.61 -13.33
C PRO A 547 12.00 -11.29 -12.18
N PHE A 548 11.54 -10.52 -11.19
CA PHE A 548 12.39 -9.96 -10.13
C PHE A 548 12.26 -10.65 -8.78
N VAL A 549 11.06 -11.09 -8.42
CA VAL A 549 10.73 -11.62 -7.10
C VAL A 549 10.02 -12.96 -7.25
N GLU A 550 10.53 -13.99 -6.57
CA GLU A 550 9.98 -15.34 -6.59
C GLU A 550 9.90 -15.94 -5.18
N ALA A 551 8.75 -16.52 -4.86
CA ALA A 551 8.53 -17.32 -3.67
C ALA A 551 7.41 -18.34 -3.89
N ALA A 552 7.68 -19.59 -3.53
CA ALA A 552 6.66 -20.63 -3.49
C ALA A 552 5.88 -20.58 -2.17
N VAL A 553 4.61 -21.01 -2.21
CA VAL A 553 3.77 -21.20 -1.02
C VAL A 553 4.45 -22.16 -0.04
N ASP A 554 4.37 -21.88 1.26
CA ASP A 554 4.97 -22.67 2.34
C ASP A 554 6.52 -22.79 2.31
N SER A 555 7.19 -22.07 1.41
CA SER A 555 8.65 -22.15 1.26
C SER A 555 9.40 -21.48 2.40
N GLU A 556 8.84 -20.40 2.97
CA GLU A 556 9.54 -19.49 3.89
C GLU A 556 10.86 -18.97 3.26
N THR A 557 10.86 -18.83 1.93
CA THR A 557 12.02 -18.39 1.15
C THR A 557 11.60 -17.32 0.16
N LEU A 558 12.44 -16.31 -0.03
CA LEU A 558 12.29 -15.27 -1.05
C LEU A 558 13.54 -15.23 -1.92
N THR A 559 13.37 -15.29 -3.24
CA THR A 559 14.47 -15.11 -4.20
C THR A 559 14.28 -13.83 -4.99
N LEU A 560 15.27 -12.95 -4.91
CA LEU A 560 15.38 -11.73 -5.71
C LEU A 560 16.34 -11.97 -6.88
N LYS A 561 15.99 -11.45 -8.04
CA LYS A 561 16.73 -11.62 -9.30
C LYS A 561 16.82 -10.30 -10.05
N TYR A 562 18.03 -9.91 -10.46
CA TYR A 562 18.23 -8.81 -11.39
C TYR A 562 19.52 -9.01 -12.18
N GLY A 563 19.45 -9.16 -13.51
CA GLY A 563 20.61 -9.54 -14.32
C GLY A 563 21.26 -10.82 -13.79
N ASN A 564 22.55 -10.76 -13.41
CA ASN A 564 23.25 -11.87 -12.77
C ASN A 564 23.15 -11.86 -11.22
N MET A 565 22.69 -10.76 -10.63
CA MET A 565 22.54 -10.63 -9.19
C MET A 565 21.43 -11.56 -8.69
N ARG A 566 21.72 -12.31 -7.63
CA ARG A 566 20.74 -13.11 -6.89
C ARG A 566 20.89 -12.82 -5.41
N ARG A 567 19.75 -12.74 -4.71
CA ARG A 567 19.67 -12.69 -3.26
C ARG A 567 18.57 -13.62 -2.79
N THR A 568 18.92 -14.60 -1.95
CA THR A 568 17.96 -15.56 -1.38
C THR A 568 17.85 -15.33 0.12
N LEU A 569 16.64 -15.09 0.60
CA LEU A 569 16.29 -15.04 2.02
C LEU A 569 15.68 -16.38 2.40
N ASP A 570 16.27 -17.11 3.36
CA ASP A 570 15.72 -18.35 3.90
C ASP A 570 15.35 -18.13 5.38
N PHE A 571 14.06 -17.97 5.65
CA PHE A 571 13.55 -17.68 7.00
C PHE A 571 13.57 -18.89 7.92
N LYS A 572 13.65 -20.13 7.40
CA LYS A 572 13.79 -21.34 8.23
C LYS A 572 15.18 -21.42 8.86
N THR A 573 16.20 -21.03 8.10
CA THR A 573 17.59 -21.03 8.58
C THR A 573 18.08 -19.65 9.03
N LEU A 574 17.27 -18.60 8.86
CA LEU A 574 17.63 -17.19 9.05
C LEU A 574 18.90 -16.79 8.29
N THR A 575 19.05 -17.30 7.07
CA THR A 575 20.21 -17.02 6.21
C THR A 575 19.87 -16.13 5.04
N VAL A 576 20.88 -15.39 4.58
CA VAL A 576 20.83 -14.60 3.36
C VAL A 576 22.02 -15.01 2.50
N LYS A 577 21.76 -15.35 1.24
CA LYS A 577 22.79 -15.74 0.27
C LYS A 577 22.75 -14.80 -0.91
N ASP A 578 23.87 -14.14 -1.18
CA ASP A 578 24.06 -13.30 -2.36
C ASP A 578 24.97 -14.03 -3.36
N SER A 579 24.66 -13.96 -4.65
CA SER A 579 25.55 -14.39 -5.72
C SER A 579 25.48 -13.42 -6.91
N GLN A 580 26.55 -13.34 -7.69
CA GLN A 580 26.67 -12.51 -8.88
C GLN A 580 27.05 -13.32 -10.11
#